data_AF-A0A921GGE6-F1
#
_entry.id   AF-A0A921GGE6-F1
#
_cell.length_a   1.000
_cell.length_b   1.000
_cell.length_c   1.000
_cell.angle_alpha   90.00
_cell.angle_beta   90.00
_cell.angle_gamma   90.00
#
_symmetry.space_group_name_H-M   'P 1'
#
loop_
_entity.id
_entity.type
_entity.pdbx_description
1 polymer ?
#
loop_
_entity_poly.entity_id
_entity_poly.type
_entity_poly.pdbx_seq_one_letter_code
_entity_poly.pdbx_strand_id
1 'polypeptide(L)'
;MRVTGWLRMTSMMPARETAWDCVRMVLESSFIVPTEHPEVLQAFTLKSVHDNLEDDLLLGSAYRADVDYVVTYDAQLARRSPVPCVDVAGAWELLLARRAAGSRERPTGTKPGPCS
;
A
#
# COMPACT_ATOMS: atom_id res chain seq x y z
N MET A 1 -9.14 33.07 14.31
CA MET A 1 -8.58 32.41 13.11
C MET A 1 -9.63 32.52 12.02
N ARG A 2 -9.48 33.45 11.06
CA ARG A 2 -10.46 33.65 9.97
C ARG A 2 -10.02 32.85 8.77
N VAL A 3 -10.84 31.91 8.33
CA VAL A 3 -10.68 31.23 7.03
C VAL A 3 -11.12 32.23 5.96
N THR A 4 -10.16 32.90 5.31
CA THR A 4 -10.43 33.80 4.19
C THR A 4 -10.70 33.01 2.92
N GLY A 5 -11.88 33.19 2.34
CA GLY A 5 -12.34 32.59 1.07
C GLY A 5 -11.56 33.06 -0.15
N TRP A 6 -10.36 32.52 -0.35
CA TRP A 6 -9.44 32.91 -1.43
C TRP A 6 -9.03 31.78 -2.40
N LEU A 7 -9.60 30.57 -2.29
CA LEU A 7 -9.45 29.56 -3.35
C LEU A 7 -10.36 29.93 -4.53
N ARG A 8 -9.85 30.81 -5.39
CA ARG A 8 -10.41 31.14 -6.71
C ARG A 8 -10.72 29.84 -7.46
N MET A 9 -11.89 29.75 -8.09
CA MET A 9 -12.33 28.61 -8.92
C MET A 9 -11.27 28.13 -9.94
N THR A 10 -10.36 29.01 -10.38
CA THR A 10 -9.25 28.69 -11.29
C THR A 10 -8.11 27.87 -10.68
N SER A 11 -7.98 27.80 -9.35
CA SER A 11 -6.98 26.98 -8.64
C SER A 11 -7.48 25.59 -8.25
N MET A 12 -8.81 25.39 -8.22
CA MET A 12 -9.41 24.10 -7.88
C MET A 12 -9.40 23.12 -9.06
N MET A 13 -9.59 23.58 -10.30
CA MET A 13 -9.54 22.66 -11.45
C MET A 13 -8.16 22.01 -11.59
N PRO A 14 -7.03 22.76 -11.53
CA PRO A 14 -5.70 22.13 -11.56
C PRO A 14 -5.49 21.17 -10.39
N ALA A 15 -5.87 21.54 -9.16
CA ALA A 15 -5.72 20.66 -7.99
C ALA A 15 -6.54 19.37 -8.11
N ARG A 16 -7.76 19.46 -8.66
CA ARG A 16 -8.61 18.29 -8.92
C ARG A 16 -8.00 17.38 -9.99
N GLU A 17 -7.55 17.94 -11.11
CA GLU A 17 -6.90 17.14 -12.16
C GLU A 17 -5.61 16.50 -11.65
N THR A 18 -4.79 17.22 -10.89
CA THR A 18 -3.59 16.65 -10.24
C THR A 18 -3.95 15.51 -9.28
N ALA A 19 -5.03 15.63 -8.49
CA ALA A 19 -5.46 14.54 -7.63
C ALA A 19 -5.85 13.28 -8.44
N TRP A 20 -6.52 13.45 -9.58
CA TRP A 20 -6.82 12.34 -10.49
C TRP A 20 -5.56 11.77 -11.14
N ASP A 21 -4.59 12.60 -11.51
CA ASP A 21 -3.29 12.15 -12.03
C ASP A 21 -2.57 11.26 -10.99
N CYS A 22 -2.59 11.63 -9.71
CA CYS A 22 -2.05 10.82 -8.63
C CYS A 22 -2.74 9.45 -8.53
N VAL A 23 -4.07 9.41 -8.63
CA VAL A 23 -4.82 8.13 -8.63
C VAL A 23 -4.41 7.27 -9.83
N ARG A 24 -4.31 7.84 -11.04
CA ARG A 24 -3.87 7.09 -12.23
C ARG A 24 -2.46 6.53 -12.07
N MET A 25 -1.54 7.32 -11.54
CA MET A 25 -0.17 6.86 -11.26
C MET A 25 -0.15 5.67 -10.29
N VAL A 26 -0.97 5.70 -9.23
CA VAL A 26 -1.11 4.56 -8.31
C VAL A 26 -1.66 3.34 -9.04
N LEU A 27 -2.72 3.49 -9.84
CA LEU A 27 -3.32 2.40 -10.61
C LEU A 27 -2.31 1.76 -11.59
N GLU A 28 -1.48 2.55 -12.25
CA GLU A 28 -0.46 2.08 -13.19
C GLU A 28 0.71 1.34 -12.52
N SER A 29 0.97 1.65 -11.25
CA SER A 29 2.16 1.16 -10.52
C SER A 29 1.85 0.08 -9.48
N SER A 30 0.58 -0.30 -9.31
CA SER A 30 0.15 -1.20 -8.23
C SER A 30 -0.66 -2.38 -8.74
N PHE A 31 -0.67 -3.45 -7.94
CA PHE A 31 -1.66 -4.52 -8.09
C PHE A 31 -2.93 -4.10 -7.36
N ILE A 32 -4.04 -4.05 -8.09
CA ILE A 32 -5.34 -3.69 -7.51
C ILE A 32 -6.03 -4.95 -7.01
N VAL A 33 -6.26 -5.00 -5.70
CA VAL A 33 -7.08 -6.05 -5.10
C VAL A 33 -8.55 -5.71 -5.37
N PRO A 34 -9.27 -6.50 -6.18
CA PRO A 34 -10.69 -6.26 -6.40
C PRO A 34 -11.46 -6.51 -5.10
N THR A 35 -12.38 -5.61 -4.78
CA THR A 35 -13.27 -5.78 -3.62
C THR A 35 -14.55 -6.46 -4.07
N GLU A 36 -14.63 -7.76 -3.85
CA GLU A 36 -15.80 -8.54 -4.17
C GLU A 36 -16.47 -9.06 -2.89
N HIS A 37 -17.49 -9.91 -3.06
CA HIS A 37 -18.21 -10.49 -1.93
C HIS A 37 -17.31 -11.15 -0.87
N PRO A 38 -16.24 -11.91 -1.22
CA PRO A 38 -15.35 -12.53 -0.23
C PRO A 38 -14.62 -11.52 0.66
N GLU A 39 -14.09 -10.43 0.10
CA GLU A 39 -13.38 -9.38 0.84
C GLU A 39 -14.34 -8.66 1.79
N VAL A 40 -15.57 -8.42 1.34
CA VAL A 40 -16.63 -7.83 2.17
C VAL A 40 -16.98 -8.77 3.33
N LEU A 41 -17.20 -10.07 3.08
CA LEU A 41 -17.46 -11.04 4.14
C LEU A 41 -16.30 -11.12 5.14
N GLN A 42 -15.05 -11.08 4.66
CA GLN A 42 -13.88 -11.03 5.52
C GLN A 42 -13.89 -9.77 6.40
N ALA A 43 -14.21 -8.60 5.83
CA ALA A 43 -14.35 -7.35 6.57
C ALA A 43 -15.39 -7.45 7.70
N PHE A 44 -16.54 -8.09 7.44
CA PHE A 44 -17.58 -8.27 8.47
C PHE A 44 -17.09 -9.07 9.69
N THR A 45 -16.11 -9.96 9.53
CA THR A 45 -15.51 -10.68 10.68
C THR A 45 -14.69 -9.77 11.59
N LEU A 46 -14.24 -8.61 11.09
CA LEU A 46 -13.41 -7.63 11.80
C LEU A 46 -14.23 -6.51 12.46
N LYS A 47 -15.53 -6.42 12.17
CA LYS A 47 -16.44 -5.39 12.71
C LYS A 47 -16.38 -5.27 14.25
N SER A 48 -16.29 -6.39 14.97
CA SER A 48 -16.21 -6.37 16.45
C SER A 48 -14.88 -5.83 16.97
N VAL A 49 -13.85 -5.78 16.14
CA VAL A 49 -12.50 -5.34 16.46
C VAL A 49 -12.33 -3.86 16.14
N HIS A 50 -12.63 -3.43 14.91
CA HIS A 50 -12.39 -2.04 14.49
C HIS A 50 -13.68 -1.20 14.41
N ASP A 51 -14.81 -1.82 14.04
CA ASP A 51 -16.11 -1.16 13.83
C ASP A 51 -16.04 0.03 12.85
N ASN A 52 -15.13 -0.07 11.88
CA ASN A 52 -14.93 0.91 10.81
C ASN A 52 -14.80 0.17 9.50
N LEU A 53 -15.82 0.30 8.64
CA LEU A 53 -15.90 -0.46 7.39
C LEU A 53 -14.68 -0.24 6.48
N GLU A 54 -14.11 0.98 6.42
CA GLU A 54 -12.94 1.26 5.59
C GLU A 54 -11.73 0.42 6.03
N ASP A 55 -11.43 0.43 7.33
CA ASP A 55 -10.34 -0.33 7.92
C ASP A 55 -10.57 -1.84 7.81
N ASP A 56 -11.79 -2.28 8.11
CA ASP A 56 -12.18 -3.68 8.04
C ASP A 56 -12.05 -4.22 6.60
N LEU A 57 -12.41 -3.41 5.61
CA LEU A 57 -12.32 -3.76 4.19
C LEU A 57 -10.87 -3.76 3.69
N LEU A 58 -10.06 -2.79 4.13
CA LEU A 58 -8.64 -2.73 3.83
C LEU A 58 -7.92 -3.97 4.39
N LEU A 59 -8.16 -4.33 5.66
CA LEU A 59 -7.57 -5.50 6.29
C LEU A 59 -8.10 -6.81 5.72
N GLY A 60 -9.39 -6.89 5.41
CA GLY A 60 -9.99 -8.05 4.76
C GLY A 60 -9.39 -8.31 3.38
N SER A 61 -9.23 -7.25 2.58
CA SER A 61 -8.55 -7.30 1.29
C SER A 61 -7.07 -7.68 1.43
N ALA A 62 -6.35 -7.08 2.38
CA ALA A 62 -4.94 -7.36 2.64
C ALA A 62 -4.71 -8.83 3.02
N TYR A 63 -5.53 -9.36 3.94
CA TYR A 63 -5.49 -10.75 4.34
C TYR A 63 -5.81 -11.68 3.16
N ARG A 64 -6.79 -11.32 2.32
CA ARG A 64 -7.20 -12.13 1.17
C ARG A 64 -6.16 -12.19 0.07
N ALA A 65 -5.48 -11.07 -0.17
CA ALA A 65 -4.39 -10.93 -1.13
C ALA A 65 -3.03 -11.47 -0.60
N ASP A 66 -2.99 -11.98 0.64
CA ASP A 66 -1.78 -12.54 1.27
C ASP A 66 -0.60 -11.57 1.24
N VAL A 67 -0.85 -10.30 1.58
CA VAL A 67 0.21 -9.28 1.61
C VAL A 67 1.12 -9.50 2.83
N ASP A 68 2.42 -9.27 2.66
CA ASP A 68 3.38 -9.39 3.76
C ASP A 68 3.13 -8.36 4.87
N TYR A 69 2.78 -7.14 4.48
CA TYR A 69 2.61 -6.01 5.38
C TYR A 69 1.51 -5.04 4.92
N VAL A 70 0.80 -4.45 5.88
CA VAL A 70 -0.02 -3.25 5.68
C VAL A 70 0.78 -2.02 6.10
N VAL A 71 0.90 -1.03 5.21
CA VAL A 71 1.59 0.22 5.50
C VAL A 71 0.60 1.24 6.04
N THR A 72 0.74 1.66 7.30
CA THR A 72 -0.16 2.63 7.93
C THR A 72 0.51 3.35 9.10
N TYR A 73 0.10 4.61 9.35
CA TYR A 73 0.44 5.35 10.57
C TYR A 73 -0.63 5.22 11.67
N ASP A 74 -1.75 4.55 11.39
CA ASP A 74 -2.80 4.36 12.38
C ASP A 74 -2.40 3.29 13.41
N ALA A 75 -2.01 3.75 14.60
CA ALA A 75 -1.61 2.87 15.68
C ALA A 75 -2.79 2.06 16.27
N GLN A 76 -4.04 2.52 16.18
CA GLN A 76 -5.21 1.76 16.63
C GLN A 76 -5.50 0.59 15.69
N LEU A 77 -5.40 0.84 14.38
CA LEU A 77 -5.50 -0.18 13.35
C LEU A 77 -4.39 -1.22 13.50
N ALA A 78 -3.14 -0.77 13.55
CA ALA A 78 -1.96 -1.62 13.61
C ALA A 78 -1.95 -2.58 14.80
N ARG A 79 -2.40 -2.14 15.99
CA ARG A 79 -2.42 -2.99 17.19
C ARG A 79 -3.37 -4.17 17.12
N ARG A 80 -4.40 -4.09 16.29
CA ARG A 80 -5.48 -5.08 16.23
C ARG A 80 -5.59 -5.74 14.85
N SER A 81 -4.70 -5.38 13.93
CA SER A 81 -4.63 -5.93 12.59
C SER A 81 -4.24 -7.40 12.61
N PRO A 82 -4.92 -8.27 11.83
CA PRO A 82 -4.49 -9.65 11.62
C PRO A 82 -3.28 -9.76 10.68
N VAL A 83 -2.94 -8.69 9.95
CA VAL A 83 -1.79 -8.60 9.04
C VAL A 83 -0.73 -7.71 9.69
N PRO A 84 0.57 -8.06 9.65
CA PRO A 84 1.63 -7.21 10.18
C PRO A 84 1.57 -5.79 9.62
N CYS A 85 1.64 -4.78 10.50
CA CYS A 85 1.64 -3.38 10.09
C CYS A 85 3.03 -2.75 10.25
N VAL A 86 3.40 -1.90 9.29
CA VAL A 86 4.60 -1.04 9.35
C VAL A 86 4.22 0.38 8.99
N ASP A 87 5.01 1.35 9.41
CA ASP A 87 4.88 2.71 8.89
C ASP A 87 5.64 2.87 7.57
N VAL A 88 5.57 4.06 6.96
CA VAL A 88 6.23 4.31 5.66
C VAL A 88 7.75 4.20 5.77
N ALA A 89 8.34 4.61 6.90
CA ALA A 89 9.79 4.51 7.11
C ALA A 89 10.23 3.05 7.17
N GLY A 90 9.54 2.21 7.94
CA GLY A 90 9.78 0.77 8.01
C GLY A 90 9.56 0.07 6.67
N ALA A 91 8.49 0.42 5.94
CA ALA A 91 8.25 -0.11 4.59
C ALA A 91 9.41 0.23 3.63
N TRP A 92 9.93 1.46 3.71
CA TRP A 92 11.07 1.88 2.91
C TRP A 92 12.35 1.10 3.25
N GLU A 93 12.62 0.87 4.53
CA GLU A 93 13.75 0.05 4.98
C GLU A 93 13.65 -1.39 4.47
N LEU A 94 12.45 -1.99 4.50
CA LEU A 94 12.20 -3.33 3.96
C LEU A 94 12.47 -3.39 2.44
N LEU A 95 12.04 -2.38 1.68
CA LEU A 95 12.30 -2.29 0.24
C LEU A 95 13.79 -2.12 -0.06
N LEU A 96 14.51 -1.30 0.70
CA LEU A 96 15.97 -1.14 0.56
C LEU A 96 16.71 -2.44 0.88
N ALA A 97 16.33 -3.12 1.95
CA ALA A 97 16.89 -4.42 2.32
C ALA A 97 16.64 -5.46 1.22
N ARG A 98 15.42 -5.50 0.66
CA ARG A 98 15.07 -6.40 -0.45
C ARG A 98 15.86 -6.09 -1.71
N ARG A 99 16.04 -4.81 -2.05
CA ARG A 99 16.89 -4.38 -3.18
C ARG A 99 18.34 -4.81 -2.98
N ALA A 100 18.89 -4.64 -1.78
CA ALA A 100 20.24 -5.06 -1.46
C ALA A 100 20.40 -6.59 -1.56
N ALA A 101 19.44 -7.36 -1.05
CA ALA A 101 19.43 -8.82 -1.15
C ALA A 101 19.38 -9.30 -2.62
N GLY A 102 18.45 -8.76 -3.42
CA GLY A 102 18.33 -9.10 -4.84
C GLY A 102 19.53 -8.66 -5.70
N SER A 103 20.31 -7.67 -5.26
CA SER A 103 21.55 -7.29 -5.94
C SER A 103 22.71 -8.27 -5.70
N ARG A 104 22.69 -9.04 -4.61
CA ARG A 104 23.71 -10.06 -4.28
C ARG A 104 23.50 -11.38 -5.00
N GLU A 105 22.28 -11.69 -5.44
CA GLU A 105 21.94 -12.94 -6.13
C GLU A 105 22.19 -12.92 -7.64
N ARG A 106 22.53 -11.76 -8.24
CA ARG A 106 22.85 -11.71 -9.68
C ARG A 106 24.21 -12.40 -9.90
N PRO A 107 24.28 -13.58 -10.54
CA PRO A 107 25.57 -14.21 -10.78
C PRO A 107 26.34 -13.33 -11.75
N THR A 108 27.51 -12.85 -11.33
CA THR A 108 28.49 -12.29 -12.26
C THR A 108 28.89 -13.42 -13.18
N GLY A 109 28.32 -13.44 -14.38
CA GLY A 109 28.54 -14.48 -15.38
C GLY A 109 30.00 -14.53 -15.81
N THR A 110 30.82 -15.28 -15.09
CA THR A 110 32.06 -15.82 -15.62
C THR A 110 31.66 -17.04 -16.44
N LYS A 111 31.71 -16.92 -17.78
CA LYS A 111 31.55 -18.08 -18.68
C LYS A 111 32.57 -19.14 -18.27
N PRO A 112 32.17 -20.40 -18.04
CA PRO A 112 33.15 -21.49 -17.92
C PRO A 112 33.91 -21.60 -19.25
N GLY A 113 35.24 -21.63 -19.16
CA GLY A 113 36.14 -21.80 -20.30
C GLY A 113 35.89 -23.13 -21.02
N PRO A 114 36.28 -23.25 -22.30
CA PRO A 114 36.03 -24.46 -23.07
C PRO A 114 36.80 -25.63 -22.46
N CYS A 115 36.10 -26.72 -22.16
CA CYS A 115 36.72 -27.98 -21.74
C CYS A 115 37.65 -28.48 -22.85
N SER A 116 38.89 -28.81 -22.48
CA SER A 116 39.84 -29.56 -23.31
C SER A 116 39.51 -31.05 -23.31
#